data_AF-A0A7S2BHV9-F1
#
_entry.id   AF-A0A7S2BHV9-F1
#
_cell.length_a   1.000
_cell.length_b   1.000
_cell.length_c   1.000
_cell.angle_alpha   90.00
_cell.angle_beta   90.00
_cell.angle_gamma   90.00
#
_symmetry.space_group_name_H-M   'P 1'
#
loop_
_entity.id
_entity.type
_entity.pdbx_description
1 polymer ?
#
loop_
_entity_poly.entity_id
_entity_poly.type
_entity_poly.pdbx_seq_one_letter_code
_entity_poly.pdbx_strand_id
1 'polypeptide(L)'
;AKFAKKPSANTECEKCISPKTSRSGATNCSVCVEDYYLDRGACYKCPKVGVSCPAYTKLESIALKRGYWREHTSTIMVLECATNPKACRGGNVSSYCADDLHGPYCTICNRDYGRRHTSDVCLPCNTYYKLTNSIWIVICFLALVVGLLYLFLRSRKFRSKDDAFTKHMIDMRVRYDILRTKFKIALSTLQILTTFPSQFRLPYPTSFRHIC
;
A
#
# COMPACT_ATOMS: atom_id res chain seq x y z
N ALA A 1 13.11 43.39 -23.09
CA ALA A 1 11.74 43.09 -23.58
C ALA A 1 11.83 42.06 -24.70
N LYS A 2 10.81 41.22 -24.91
CA LYS A 2 10.81 40.22 -25.98
C LYS A 2 9.83 40.61 -27.08
N PHE A 3 10.18 40.28 -28.32
CA PHE A 3 9.50 40.73 -29.53
C PHE A 3 9.16 39.56 -30.44
N ALA A 4 8.16 39.72 -31.30
CA ALA A 4 7.76 38.73 -32.30
C ALA A 4 7.50 39.40 -33.66
N LYS A 5 7.62 38.62 -34.75
CA LYS A 5 7.43 39.14 -36.12
C LYS A 5 6.00 39.64 -36.33
N LYS A 6 5.84 40.80 -36.96
CA LYS A 6 4.52 41.33 -37.34
C LYS A 6 3.89 40.46 -38.43
N PRO A 7 2.59 40.12 -38.36
CA PRO A 7 1.93 39.28 -39.37
C PRO A 7 1.82 39.92 -40.77
N SER A 8 2.08 41.23 -40.93
CA SER A 8 1.79 41.98 -42.16
C SER A 8 2.96 42.77 -42.78
N ALA A 9 4.20 42.67 -42.29
CA ALA A 9 5.33 43.36 -42.95
C ALA A 9 6.67 42.68 -42.63
N ASN A 10 7.52 42.54 -43.65
CA ASN A 10 8.84 41.98 -43.52
C ASN A 10 9.73 42.86 -42.61
N THR A 11 10.52 42.18 -41.76
CA THR A 11 11.63 42.70 -40.93
C THR A 11 11.35 43.49 -39.65
N GLU A 12 10.10 43.86 -39.33
CA GLU A 12 9.81 44.53 -38.04
C GLU A 12 9.24 43.58 -36.98
N CYS A 13 9.79 43.69 -35.77
CA CYS A 13 9.39 42.92 -34.60
C CYS A 13 8.57 43.81 -33.64
N GLU A 14 7.38 43.35 -33.26
CA GLU A 14 6.51 44.04 -32.30
C GLU A 14 6.72 43.50 -30.89
N LYS A 15 6.61 44.37 -29.89
CA LYS A 15 6.79 44.01 -28.47
C LYS A 15 5.61 43.16 -27.99
N CYS A 16 5.89 42.05 -27.33
CA CYS A 16 4.84 41.23 -26.73
C CYS A 16 4.15 41.96 -25.56
N ILE A 17 2.81 41.85 -25.51
CA ILE A 17 1.99 42.37 -24.40
C ILE A 17 2.02 41.36 -23.24
N SER A 18 2.38 41.82 -22.04
CA SER A 18 2.39 41.01 -20.83
C SER A 18 0.99 40.46 -20.51
N PRO A 19 0.82 39.19 -20.09
CA PRO A 19 1.84 38.20 -19.66
C PRO A 19 2.43 37.32 -20.78
N LYS A 20 2.15 37.62 -22.06
CA LYS A 20 2.70 36.87 -23.19
C LYS A 20 4.11 37.35 -23.53
N THR A 21 4.92 36.43 -24.03
CA THR A 21 6.30 36.62 -24.41
C THR A 21 6.66 35.68 -25.57
N SER A 22 7.87 35.80 -26.08
CA SER A 22 8.36 35.03 -27.22
C SER A 22 9.71 34.37 -26.91
N ARG A 23 10.06 33.33 -27.67
CA ARG A 23 11.44 32.80 -27.69
C ARG A 23 12.25 33.57 -28.73
N SER A 24 13.57 33.50 -28.64
CA SER A 24 14.45 34.06 -29.68
C SER A 24 14.10 33.47 -31.05
N GLY A 25 13.87 34.32 -32.05
CA GLY A 25 13.47 33.91 -33.40
C GLY A 25 12.00 33.52 -33.57
N ALA A 26 11.15 33.67 -32.55
CA ALA A 26 9.74 33.32 -32.67
C ALA A 26 8.96 34.33 -33.53
N THR A 27 8.04 33.81 -34.34
CA THR A 27 7.15 34.60 -35.20
C THR A 27 5.93 35.14 -34.46
N ASN A 28 5.62 34.63 -33.26
CA ASN A 28 4.50 35.07 -32.45
C ASN A 28 4.82 35.10 -30.94
N CYS A 29 4.00 35.83 -30.18
CA CYS A 29 4.04 35.88 -28.72
C CYS A 29 3.16 34.75 -28.13
N SER A 30 3.64 33.50 -28.21
CA SER A 30 2.84 32.32 -27.83
C SER A 30 3.10 31.80 -26.42
N VAL A 31 4.20 32.20 -25.78
CA VAL A 31 4.65 31.67 -24.48
C VAL A 31 4.41 32.67 -23.37
N CYS A 32 4.45 32.23 -22.11
CA CYS A 32 4.20 33.09 -20.95
C CYS A 32 5.52 33.57 -20.32
N VAL A 33 5.48 34.75 -19.71
CA VAL A 33 6.55 35.25 -18.84
C VAL A 33 6.68 34.39 -17.57
N GLU A 34 7.72 34.62 -16.78
CA GLU A 34 7.88 34.00 -15.45
C GLU A 34 6.67 34.30 -14.55
N ASP A 35 6.40 33.43 -13.57
CA ASP A 35 5.21 33.45 -12.71
C ASP A 35 3.87 33.21 -13.44
N TYR A 36 3.89 32.87 -14.72
CA TYR A 36 2.70 32.48 -15.49
C TYR A 36 2.92 31.14 -16.19
N TYR A 37 1.86 30.34 -16.30
CA TYR A 37 1.85 29.11 -17.09
C TYR A 37 0.85 29.21 -18.25
N LEU A 38 1.17 28.53 -19.35
CA LEU A 38 0.32 28.44 -20.52
C LEU A 38 -0.68 27.29 -20.37
N ASP A 39 -1.96 27.60 -20.48
CA ASP A 39 -3.04 26.62 -20.62
C ASP A 39 -4.01 27.06 -21.72
N ARG A 40 -4.33 26.15 -22.65
CA ARG A 40 -5.22 26.38 -23.81
C ARG A 40 -5.00 27.70 -24.56
N GLY A 41 -3.76 28.15 -24.66
CA GLY A 41 -3.39 29.38 -25.36
C GLY A 41 -3.48 30.67 -24.52
N ALA A 42 -3.95 30.61 -23.26
CA ALA A 42 -3.97 31.73 -22.32
C ALA A 42 -2.88 31.55 -21.25
N CYS A 43 -2.42 32.68 -20.68
CA CYS A 43 -1.46 32.67 -19.58
C CYS A 43 -2.18 32.89 -18.25
N TYR A 44 -2.03 31.95 -17.33
CA TYR A 44 -2.61 32.01 -16.00
C TYR A 44 -1.51 32.20 -14.95
N LYS A 45 -1.86 32.87 -13.86
CA LYS A 45 -0.93 33.13 -12.77
C LYS A 45 -0.53 31.82 -12.09
N CYS A 46 0.77 31.64 -11.87
CA CYS A 46 1.30 30.47 -11.20
C CYS A 46 0.89 30.47 -9.72
N PRO A 47 0.37 29.34 -9.19
CA PRO A 47 0.19 29.17 -7.75
C PRO A 47 1.54 29.33 -7.04
N LYS A 48 1.59 30.09 -5.95
CA LYS A 48 2.85 30.27 -5.18
C LYS A 48 3.22 29.01 -4.37
N VAL A 49 2.22 28.21 -4.04
CA VAL A 49 2.33 27.04 -3.17
C VAL A 49 2.48 25.79 -4.03
N GLY A 50 3.46 24.96 -3.69
CA GLY A 50 3.63 23.64 -4.30
C GLY A 50 4.18 23.55 -5.73
N VAL A 51 4.29 24.66 -6.46
CA VAL A 51 4.83 24.68 -7.83
C VAL A 51 5.85 25.80 -8.04
N SER A 52 6.62 25.68 -9.12
CA SER A 52 7.50 26.73 -9.63
C SER A 52 7.29 26.86 -11.14
N CYS A 53 6.96 28.06 -11.60
CA CYS A 53 6.73 28.34 -13.03
C CYS A 53 7.82 29.27 -13.57
N PRO A 54 8.95 28.73 -14.04
CA PRO A 54 9.90 29.52 -14.83
C PRO A 54 9.26 30.00 -16.13
N ALA A 55 9.93 30.92 -16.84
CA ALA A 55 9.44 31.38 -18.13
C ALA A 55 9.16 30.22 -19.09
N TYR A 56 8.13 30.37 -19.93
CA TYR A 56 7.69 29.36 -20.92
C TYR A 56 7.08 28.07 -20.36
N THR A 57 6.66 28.05 -19.10
CA THR A 57 6.00 26.89 -18.48
C THR A 57 4.62 26.64 -19.12
N LYS A 58 4.29 25.36 -19.37
CA LYS A 58 2.95 24.89 -19.76
C LYS A 58 2.33 24.09 -18.61
N LEU A 59 1.00 24.03 -18.53
CA LEU A 59 0.28 23.28 -17.50
C LEU A 59 0.79 21.83 -17.34
N GLU A 60 0.92 21.13 -18.45
CA GLU A 60 1.41 19.74 -18.48
C GLU A 60 2.84 19.61 -17.96
N SER A 61 3.69 20.61 -18.24
CA SER A 61 5.11 20.60 -17.91
C SER A 61 5.44 21.26 -16.56
N ILE A 62 4.44 21.65 -15.76
CA ILE A 62 4.68 22.23 -14.44
C ILE A 62 5.39 21.21 -13.56
N ALA A 63 6.53 21.61 -13.01
CA ALA A 63 7.26 20.83 -12.02
C ALA A 63 6.71 21.14 -10.61
N LEU A 64 6.31 20.09 -9.91
CA LEU A 64 5.90 20.18 -8.51
C LEU A 64 7.13 20.32 -7.59
N LYS A 65 6.99 21.07 -6.52
CA LYS A 65 7.95 21.06 -5.41
C LYS A 65 7.84 19.72 -4.68
N ARG A 66 8.92 19.32 -4.00
CA ARG A 66 8.93 18.13 -3.15
C ARG A 66 7.87 18.28 -2.04
N GLY A 67 7.19 17.19 -1.70
CA GLY A 67 6.09 17.19 -0.72
C GLY A 67 4.72 17.54 -1.32
N TYR A 68 4.63 17.78 -2.62
CA TYR A 68 3.37 18.06 -3.30
C TYR A 68 3.04 16.99 -4.35
N TRP A 69 1.74 16.82 -4.57
CA TRP A 69 1.16 15.84 -5.47
C TRP A 69 0.04 16.46 -6.29
N ARG A 70 -0.13 15.97 -7.52
CA ARG A 70 -1.29 16.25 -8.37
C ARG A 70 -1.77 14.96 -9.00
N GLU A 71 -3.07 14.89 -9.26
CA GLU A 71 -3.70 13.72 -9.87
C GLU A 71 -3.28 13.54 -11.33
N HIS A 72 -3.30 14.63 -12.09
CA HIS A 72 -3.01 14.63 -13.52
C HIS A 72 -2.17 15.83 -13.94
N THR A 73 -1.44 15.69 -15.06
CA THR A 73 -0.65 16.79 -15.62
C THR A 73 -1.51 17.92 -16.21
N SER A 74 -2.77 17.64 -16.50
CA SER A 74 -3.76 18.57 -17.06
C SER A 74 -4.51 19.40 -16.00
N THR A 75 -4.21 19.23 -14.71
CA THR A 75 -4.81 20.03 -13.63
C THR A 75 -3.76 20.87 -12.91
N ILE A 76 -4.16 22.10 -12.55
CA ILE A 76 -3.37 23.02 -11.72
C ILE A 76 -3.61 22.78 -10.23
N MET A 77 -4.56 21.91 -9.87
CA MET A 77 -4.83 21.56 -8.49
C MET A 77 -3.67 20.76 -7.92
N VAL A 78 -2.94 21.39 -7.00
CA VAL A 78 -1.76 20.84 -6.35
C VAL A 78 -2.03 20.75 -4.86
N LEU A 79 -1.76 19.57 -4.30
CA LEU A 79 -2.10 19.22 -2.94
C LEU A 79 -0.84 18.82 -2.18
N GLU A 80 -0.79 19.15 -0.90
CA GLU A 80 0.33 18.80 -0.03
C GLU A 80 0.18 17.36 0.47
N CYS A 81 1.31 16.64 0.55
CA CYS A 81 1.35 15.27 1.05
C CYS A 81 1.39 15.27 2.57
N ALA A 82 0.20 15.33 3.18
CA ALA A 82 0.00 15.57 4.61
C ALA A 82 0.73 14.59 5.54
N THR A 83 0.89 13.33 5.15
CA THR A 83 1.45 12.29 6.02
C THR A 83 2.97 12.28 6.06
N ASN A 84 3.63 12.50 4.92
CA ASN A 84 5.08 12.47 4.82
C ASN A 84 5.56 13.28 3.61
N PRO A 85 6.22 14.43 3.81
CA PRO A 85 6.75 15.24 2.70
C PRO A 85 7.76 14.48 1.82
N LYS A 86 8.37 13.41 2.32
CA LYS A 86 9.28 12.55 1.55
C LYS A 86 8.55 11.55 0.66
N ALA A 87 7.28 11.27 0.91
CA ALA A 87 6.46 10.37 0.09
C ALA A 87 6.29 10.91 -1.33
N CYS A 88 6.20 12.25 -1.45
CA CYS A 88 6.05 12.94 -2.72
C CYS A 88 7.39 13.52 -3.17
N ARG A 89 8.00 12.88 -4.16
CA ARG A 89 9.25 13.32 -4.80
C ARG A 89 9.04 14.67 -5.51
N GLY A 90 7.84 14.91 -6.02
CA GLY A 90 7.52 16.08 -6.85
C GLY A 90 8.17 15.97 -8.24
N GLY A 91 8.42 17.11 -8.88
CA GLY A 91 9.00 17.21 -10.22
C GLY A 91 7.97 17.17 -11.35
N ASN A 92 8.44 16.97 -12.58
CA ASN A 92 7.61 16.78 -13.79
C ASN A 92 7.84 15.36 -14.34
N VAL A 93 7.47 14.37 -13.52
CA VAL A 93 7.64 12.94 -13.80
C VAL A 93 6.28 12.26 -13.90
N SER A 94 6.24 11.05 -14.48
CA SER A 94 5.02 10.24 -14.63
C SER A 94 4.42 9.78 -13.30
N SER A 95 5.23 9.65 -12.25
CA SER A 95 4.80 9.38 -10.87
C SER A 95 5.47 10.34 -9.91
N TYR A 96 4.68 11.09 -9.15
CA TYR A 96 5.17 12.00 -8.11
C TYR A 96 5.57 11.29 -6.82
N CYS A 97 5.31 9.99 -6.73
CA CYS A 97 5.52 9.20 -5.53
C CYS A 97 6.93 8.62 -5.46
N ALA A 98 7.39 8.34 -4.24
CA ALA A 98 8.54 7.49 -4.00
C ALA A 98 8.30 6.07 -4.52
N ASP A 99 9.36 5.30 -4.76
CA ASP A 99 9.29 4.03 -5.51
C ASP A 99 8.54 2.93 -4.75
N ASP A 100 8.35 3.06 -3.44
CA ASP A 100 7.59 2.16 -2.55
C ASP A 100 6.12 2.58 -2.37
N LEU A 101 5.73 3.72 -2.94
CA LEU A 101 4.44 4.37 -2.74
C LEU A 101 3.70 4.63 -4.07
N HIS A 102 2.38 4.61 -4.02
CA HIS A 102 1.52 4.99 -5.13
C HIS A 102 0.18 5.55 -4.65
N GLY A 103 -0.68 5.91 -5.61
CA GLY A 103 -2.04 6.37 -5.37
C GLY A 103 -2.15 7.83 -4.93
N PRO A 104 -3.34 8.25 -4.48
CA PRO A 104 -3.59 9.62 -4.04
C PRO A 104 -2.65 10.01 -2.89
N TYR A 105 -2.02 11.17 -3.01
CA TYR A 105 -1.07 11.71 -2.02
C TYR A 105 0.11 10.78 -1.70
N CYS A 106 0.38 9.77 -2.55
CA CYS A 106 1.42 8.77 -2.33
C CYS A 106 1.26 8.04 -0.98
N THR A 107 0.03 7.71 -0.62
CA THR A 107 -0.32 7.12 0.68
C THR A 107 -0.44 5.60 0.64
N ILE A 108 -0.38 4.96 -0.53
CA ILE A 108 -0.61 3.52 -0.67
C ILE A 108 0.73 2.82 -0.89
N CYS A 109 1.02 1.77 -0.14
CA CYS A 109 2.21 0.95 -0.36
C CYS A 109 2.09 0.13 -1.65
N ASN A 110 3.20 -0.06 -2.36
CA ASN A 110 3.26 -0.96 -3.52
C ASN A 110 3.04 -2.43 -3.16
N ARG A 111 2.83 -3.28 -4.18
CA ARG A 111 2.30 -4.65 -4.09
C ARG A 111 3.07 -5.61 -3.17
N ASP A 112 4.32 -5.29 -2.84
CA ASP A 112 5.21 -6.08 -1.96
C ASP A 112 5.60 -5.36 -0.66
N TYR A 113 4.98 -4.22 -0.38
CA TYR A 113 5.23 -3.41 0.80
C TYR A 113 3.95 -3.29 1.63
N GLY A 114 4.10 -3.23 2.94
CA GLY A 114 2.99 -2.97 3.86
C GLY A 114 3.40 -2.08 5.01
N ARG A 115 2.41 -1.46 5.67
CA ARG A 115 2.66 -0.63 6.86
C ARG A 115 2.55 -1.46 8.12
N ARG A 116 3.48 -1.23 9.05
CA ARG A 116 3.30 -1.62 10.45
C ARG A 116 2.37 -0.59 11.10
N HIS A 117 1.51 -1.06 12.00
CA HIS A 117 0.35 -0.38 12.61
C HIS A 117 0.53 1.09 13.10
N THR A 118 1.76 1.62 13.17
CA THR A 118 2.09 2.95 13.69
C THR A 118 3.11 3.73 12.84
N SER A 119 3.57 3.19 11.71
CA SER A 119 4.60 3.84 10.89
C SER A 119 4.05 4.30 9.54
N ASP A 120 4.30 5.56 9.17
CA ASP A 120 4.02 6.12 7.84
C ASP A 120 4.97 5.61 6.73
N VAL A 121 5.80 4.63 7.07
CA VAL A 121 6.79 4.03 6.19
C VAL A 121 6.29 2.67 5.71
N CYS A 122 6.35 2.46 4.41
CA CYS A 122 6.08 1.17 3.79
C CYS A 122 7.33 0.28 3.90
N LEU A 123 7.17 -0.88 4.53
CA LEU A 123 8.24 -1.86 4.69
C LEU A 123 7.99 -3.06 3.78
N PRO A 124 9.03 -3.68 3.21
CA PRO A 124 8.84 -4.88 2.40
C PRO A 124 8.21 -5.99 3.24
N CYS A 125 7.20 -6.66 2.70
CA CYS A 125 6.61 -7.84 3.31
C CYS A 125 7.63 -8.97 3.27
N ASN A 126 8.35 -9.15 4.37
CA ASN A 126 9.32 -10.22 4.54
C ASN A 126 8.63 -11.60 4.39
N THR A 127 8.70 -12.20 3.21
CA THR A 127 8.03 -13.47 2.84
C THR A 127 8.39 -14.70 3.70
N TYR A 128 9.22 -14.53 4.73
CA TYR A 128 9.71 -15.56 5.64
C TYR A 128 8.65 -16.15 6.59
N TYR A 129 7.51 -15.48 6.81
CA TYR A 129 6.49 -15.99 7.75
C TYR A 129 5.72 -17.23 7.24
N LYS A 130 5.89 -17.62 5.98
CA LYS A 130 5.16 -18.78 5.41
C LYS A 130 5.84 -20.13 5.63
N LEU A 131 7.13 -20.17 5.99
CA LEU A 131 7.88 -21.44 6.05
C LEU A 131 8.17 -21.93 7.47
N THR A 132 8.30 -21.05 8.46
CA THR A 132 8.70 -21.44 9.82
C THR A 132 7.55 -22.01 10.66
N ASN A 133 6.30 -21.61 10.38
CA ASN A 133 5.14 -22.07 11.15
C ASN A 133 4.68 -23.49 10.75
N SER A 134 5.17 -24.03 9.63
CA SER A 134 4.79 -25.36 9.13
C SER A 134 5.57 -26.50 9.83
N ILE A 135 6.81 -26.24 10.24
CA ILE A 135 7.69 -27.26 10.83
C ILE A 135 7.16 -27.75 12.19
N TRP A 136 6.70 -26.83 13.05
CA TRP A 136 6.16 -27.17 14.36
C TRP A 136 4.88 -28.00 14.28
N ILE A 137 4.04 -27.77 13.27
CA ILE A 137 2.81 -28.54 13.05
C ILE A 137 3.15 -29.99 12.70
N VAL A 138 4.15 -30.21 11.84
CA VAL A 138 4.61 -31.54 11.44
C VAL A 138 5.23 -32.30 12.62
N ILE A 139 6.04 -31.63 13.45
CA ILE A 139 6.64 -32.24 14.65
C ILE A 139 5.56 -32.63 15.67
N CYS A 140 4.59 -31.75 15.94
CA CYS A 140 3.48 -32.05 16.84
C CYS A 140 2.63 -33.23 16.35
N PHE A 141 2.39 -33.32 15.04
CA PHE A 141 1.64 -34.43 14.45
C PHE A 141 2.39 -35.78 14.57
N LEU A 142 3.70 -35.79 14.28
CA LEU A 142 4.55 -36.98 14.45
C LEU A 142 4.59 -37.46 15.91
N ALA A 143 4.76 -36.54 16.86
CA ALA A 143 4.76 -36.87 18.29
C ALA A 143 3.43 -37.49 18.74
N LEU A 144 2.30 -36.99 18.23
CA LEU A 144 0.97 -37.52 18.52
C LEU A 144 0.79 -38.94 17.96
N VAL A 145 1.22 -39.20 16.73
CA VAL A 145 1.15 -40.54 16.11
C VAL A 145 2.00 -41.55 16.88
N VAL A 146 3.23 -41.18 17.25
CA VAL A 146 4.13 -42.05 18.04
C VAL A 146 3.55 -42.30 19.43
N GLY A 147 2.99 -41.28 20.08
CA GLY A 147 2.31 -41.43 21.37
C GLY A 147 1.13 -42.40 21.32
N LEU A 148 0.28 -42.29 20.29
CA LEU A 148 -0.84 -43.21 20.08
C LEU A 148 -0.38 -44.64 19.79
N LEU A 149 0.65 -44.82 18.96
CA LEU A 149 1.25 -46.13 18.69
C LEU A 149 1.83 -46.76 19.96
N TYR A 150 2.54 -45.98 20.78
CA TYR A 150 3.07 -46.45 22.06
C TYR A 150 1.95 -46.90 23.01
N LEU A 151 0.89 -46.10 23.14
CA LEU A 151 -0.28 -46.46 23.96
C LEU A 151 -0.99 -47.71 23.42
N PHE A 152 -1.07 -47.87 22.10
CA PHE A 152 -1.66 -49.04 21.44
C PHE A 152 -0.85 -50.33 21.64
N LEU A 153 0.48 -50.24 21.55
CA LEU A 153 1.37 -51.38 21.82
C LEU A 153 1.34 -51.77 23.31
N ARG A 154 1.29 -50.77 24.21
CA ARG A 154 1.16 -51.00 25.65
C ARG A 154 -0.17 -51.64 26.01
N SER A 155 -1.28 -51.19 25.40
CA SER A 155 -2.60 -51.77 25.64
C SER A 155 -2.70 -53.22 25.13
N ARG A 156 -2.04 -53.55 24.00
CA ARG A 156 -1.92 -54.94 23.53
C ARG A 156 -1.15 -55.85 24.49
N LYS A 157 -0.08 -55.35 25.13
CA LYS A 157 0.71 -56.12 26.10
C LYS A 157 0.00 -56.31 27.44
N PHE A 158 -0.86 -55.36 27.83
CA PHE A 158 -1.59 -55.41 29.09
C PHE A 158 -2.86 -56.30 29.04
N ARG A 159 -3.44 -56.50 27.84
CA ARG A 159 -4.64 -57.32 27.58
C ARG A 159 -4.48 -58.83 27.83
N SER A 160 -3.32 -59.28 28.33
CA SER A 160 -3.01 -60.70 28.62
C SER A 160 -3.06 -61.03 30.13
N LYS A 161 -3.26 -60.03 31.01
CA LYS A 161 -3.29 -60.22 32.48
C LYS A 161 -4.51 -59.54 33.13
N ASP A 162 -5.70 -59.97 32.74
CA ASP A 162 -6.97 -59.36 33.14
C ASP A 162 -7.57 -60.01 34.39
N ASP A 163 -7.44 -59.31 35.53
CA ASP A 163 -8.48 -59.20 36.57
C ASP A 163 -8.47 -57.78 37.24
N ALA A 164 -7.38 -57.01 37.11
CA ALA A 164 -7.34 -55.60 37.53
C ALA A 164 -7.75 -54.59 36.43
N PHE A 165 -7.83 -55.03 35.17
CA PHE A 165 -8.05 -54.18 34.00
C PHE A 165 -9.49 -53.67 33.90
N THR A 166 -10.47 -54.48 34.28
CA THR A 166 -11.91 -54.13 34.26
C THR A 166 -12.20 -52.93 35.17
N LYS A 167 -11.53 -52.82 36.32
CA LYS A 167 -11.69 -51.71 37.26
C LYS A 167 -11.07 -50.42 36.73
N HIS A 168 -9.93 -50.51 36.04
CA HIS A 168 -9.26 -49.35 35.44
C HIS A 168 -9.98 -48.84 34.18
N MET A 169 -10.64 -49.73 33.42
CA MET A 169 -11.41 -49.35 32.22
C MET A 169 -12.64 -48.50 32.54
N ILE A 170 -13.29 -48.70 33.70
CA ILE A 170 -14.46 -47.91 34.11
C ILE A 170 -14.03 -46.49 34.52
N ASP A 171 -12.96 -46.33 35.32
CA ASP A 171 -12.44 -45.01 35.69
C ASP A 171 -11.92 -44.22 34.48
N MET A 172 -11.26 -44.92 33.54
CA MET A 172 -10.81 -44.32 32.28
C MET A 172 -11.96 -43.87 31.38
N ARG A 173 -13.10 -44.59 31.36
CA ARG A 173 -14.29 -44.19 30.59
C ARG A 173 -14.90 -42.90 31.14
N VAL A 174 -15.02 -42.78 32.46
CA VAL A 174 -15.54 -41.57 33.13
C VAL A 174 -14.61 -40.37 32.87
N ARG A 175 -13.29 -40.54 33.00
CA ARG A 175 -12.33 -39.48 32.68
C ARG A 175 -12.35 -39.10 31.20
N TYR A 176 -12.48 -40.07 30.31
CA TYR A 176 -12.59 -39.83 28.87
C TYR A 176 -13.84 -39.04 28.51
N ASP A 177 -15.00 -39.33 29.11
CA ASP A 177 -16.24 -38.58 28.84
C ASP A 177 -16.17 -37.14 29.36
N ILE A 178 -15.54 -36.90 30.51
CA ILE A 178 -15.26 -35.55 31.01
C ILE A 178 -14.28 -34.82 30.08
N LEU A 179 -13.21 -35.47 29.64
CA LEU A 179 -12.22 -34.89 28.71
C LEU A 179 -12.83 -34.58 27.34
N ARG A 180 -13.66 -35.50 26.82
CA ARG A 180 -14.38 -35.37 25.54
C ARG A 180 -15.32 -34.18 25.57
N THR A 181 -16.01 -33.96 26.68
CA THR A 181 -16.90 -32.81 26.87
C THR A 181 -16.10 -31.50 26.86
N LYS A 182 -15.00 -31.45 27.63
CA LYS A 182 -14.11 -30.27 27.66
C LYS A 182 -13.47 -29.99 26.30
N PHE A 183 -13.01 -31.02 25.60
CA PHE A 183 -12.45 -30.91 24.26
C PHE A 183 -13.48 -30.46 23.24
N LYS A 184 -14.71 -30.97 23.29
CA LYS A 184 -15.80 -30.56 22.41
C LYS A 184 -16.16 -29.09 22.59
N ILE A 185 -16.18 -28.60 23.84
CA ILE A 185 -16.37 -27.18 24.15
C ILE A 185 -15.22 -26.36 23.55
N ALA A 186 -13.95 -26.72 23.82
CA ALA A 186 -12.79 -26.02 23.29
C ALA A 186 -12.73 -26.00 21.75
N LEU A 187 -13.13 -27.11 21.11
CA LEU A 187 -13.19 -27.20 19.66
C LEU A 187 -14.29 -26.30 19.09
N SER A 188 -15.46 -26.25 19.73
CA SER A 188 -16.56 -25.36 19.31
C SER A 188 -16.20 -23.88 19.45
N THR A 189 -15.51 -23.51 20.53
CA THR A 189 -15.06 -22.11 20.71
C THR A 189 -13.95 -21.76 19.71
N LEU A 190 -13.05 -22.70 19.42
CA LEU A 190 -12.06 -22.51 18.36
C LEU A 190 -12.70 -22.39 16.97
N GLN A 191 -13.72 -23.19 16.67
CA GLN A 191 -14.49 -23.08 15.43
C GLN A 191 -15.13 -21.69 15.30
N ILE A 192 -15.71 -21.15 16.37
CA ILE A 192 -16.29 -19.80 16.37
C ILE A 192 -15.20 -18.73 16.16
N LEU A 193 -14.10 -18.81 16.90
CA LEU A 193 -12.99 -17.84 16.81
C LEU A 193 -12.28 -17.86 15.45
N THR A 194 -12.15 -19.04 14.83
CA THR A 194 -11.54 -19.19 13.50
C THR A 194 -12.50 -18.81 12.36
N THR A 195 -13.81 -18.89 12.58
CA THR A 195 -14.82 -18.43 11.61
C THR A 195 -15.04 -16.92 11.68
N PHE A 196 -14.76 -16.28 12.82
CA PHE A 196 -14.86 -14.84 13.04
C PHE A 196 -14.16 -13.97 11.97
N PRO A 197 -12.89 -14.21 11.57
CA PRO A 197 -12.24 -13.43 10.52
C PRO A 197 -12.88 -13.56 9.12
N SER A 198 -13.73 -14.56 8.89
CA SER A 198 -14.41 -14.78 7.60
C SER A 198 -15.80 -14.13 7.50
N GLN A 199 -16.42 -13.82 8.65
CA GLN A 199 -17.77 -13.22 8.74
C GLN A 199 -17.73 -11.69 8.69
N PHE A 200 -16.67 -11.08 9.21
CA PHE A 200 -16.39 -9.65 9.00
C PHE A 200 -15.79 -9.41 7.61
N ARG A 201 -16.54 -9.73 6.55
CA ARG A 201 -16.32 -9.17 5.22
C ARG A 201 -16.83 -7.72 5.17
N LEU A 202 -16.32 -6.88 6.06
CA LEU A 202 -16.31 -5.46 5.74
C LEU A 202 -15.23 -5.29 4.68
N PRO A 203 -15.56 -4.87 3.44
CA PRO A 203 -14.54 -4.48 2.49
C PRO A 203 -13.83 -3.27 3.10
N TYR A 204 -12.70 -3.49 3.74
CA TYR A 204 -11.82 -2.39 4.09
C TYR A 204 -11.49 -1.67 2.78
N PRO A 205 -11.61 -0.33 2.76
CA PRO A 205 -11.29 0.41 1.55
C PRO A 205 -9.86 0.05 1.15
N THR A 206 -9.64 -0.14 -0.14
CA THR A 206 -8.39 -0.64 -0.73
C THR A 206 -7.15 0.17 -0.33
N SER A 207 -7.34 1.38 0.21
CA SER A 207 -6.32 2.20 0.84
C SER A 207 -5.63 1.57 2.07
N PHE A 208 -6.27 0.62 2.76
CA PHE A 208 -5.71 -0.02 3.97
C PHE A 208 -5.25 -1.47 3.75
N ARG A 209 -5.27 -1.98 2.51
CA ARG A 209 -5.20 -3.42 2.22
C ARG A 209 -3.79 -4.00 2.05
N HIS A 210 -2.76 -3.32 2.51
CA HIS A 210 -1.40 -3.86 2.53
C HIS A 210 -0.85 -3.82 3.95
N ILE A 211 -1.41 -4.67 4.80
CA ILE A 211 -0.80 -5.09 6.06
C ILE A 211 -0.11 -6.41 5.73
N CYS A 212 1.22 -6.40 5.76
CA CYS A 212 1.95 -7.62 6.08
C CYS A 212 1.66 -7.91 7.57
#